data_AF-A0A2G3J8R8-F1
#
_entry.id   AF-A0A2G3J8R8-F1
#
_cell.length_a   1.000
_cell.length_b   1.000
_cell.length_c   1.000
_cell.angle_alpha   90.00
_cell.angle_beta   90.00
_cell.angle_gamma   90.00
#
_symmetry.space_group_name_H-M   'P 1'
#
loop_
_entity.id
_entity.type
_entity.pdbx_description
1 polymer ?
#
loop_
_entity_poly.entity_id
_entity_poly.type
_entity_poly.pdbx_seq_one_letter_code
_entity_poly.pdbx_strand_id
1 'polypeptide(L)'
;MKKVKGLLIAASVAAMLSACYIVPIQPATAGAGSSPRQPVPVAMAEVVAPRPVYTARLYPTNEAAALIGRINGTISNPEKGHGEFAFNAGKEAYAGEATRAPGSSKGNANAVGNKGGYAKCDYSMSSAELGAGTCTFSNGARFDLHISL
;
A
#
# COMPACT_ATOMS: atom_id res chain seq x y z
N MET A 1 42.38 -35.94 29.69
CA MET A 1 41.82 -36.74 28.57
C MET A 1 40.34 -37.01 28.84
N LYS A 2 39.43 -36.40 28.07
CA LYS A 2 38.06 -36.87 27.73
C LYS A 2 37.43 -35.82 26.81
N LYS A 3 37.93 -35.88 25.57
CA LYS A 3 37.42 -35.20 24.38
C LYS A 3 36.02 -35.76 24.06
N VAL A 4 35.20 -34.95 23.39
CA VAL A 4 34.11 -35.40 22.49
C VAL A 4 32.90 -36.03 23.20
N LYS A 5 32.10 -35.20 23.89
CA LYS A 5 30.68 -35.50 24.17
C LYS A 5 29.72 -34.34 23.88
N GLY A 6 30.23 -33.11 23.80
CA GLY A 6 29.40 -31.93 23.46
C GLY A 6 29.00 -31.81 21.98
N LEU A 7 29.52 -32.66 21.09
CA LEU A 7 29.27 -32.59 19.65
C LEU A 7 28.00 -33.35 19.21
N LEU A 8 27.27 -34.00 20.13
CA LEU A 8 26.03 -34.73 19.81
C LEU A 8 24.74 -33.95 20.14
N ILE A 9 24.84 -32.74 20.70
CA ILE A 9 23.68 -31.87 20.96
C ILE A 9 23.38 -30.96 19.74
N ALA A 10 24.29 -30.92 18.75
CA ALA A 10 24.14 -30.10 17.54
C ALA A 10 23.20 -30.71 16.48
N ALA A 11 22.72 -31.95 16.66
CA ALA A 11 21.90 -32.66 15.66
C ALA A 11 20.40 -32.73 16.01
N SER A 12 19.98 -32.25 17.18
CA SER A 12 18.57 -32.20 17.52
C SER A 12 17.91 -30.89 17.04
N VAL A 13 17.53 -30.90 15.77
CA VAL A 13 16.19 -30.44 15.35
C VAL A 13 15.94 -28.93 15.56
N ALA A 14 16.46 -27.98 14.79
CA ALA A 14 16.32 -27.79 13.33
C ALA A 14 14.90 -27.96 12.73
N ALA A 15 13.91 -28.51 13.46
CA ALA A 15 12.51 -28.62 12.99
C ALA A 15 11.54 -27.70 13.74
N MET A 16 12.04 -26.72 14.48
CA MET A 16 11.22 -25.60 14.99
C MET A 16 10.95 -24.52 13.92
N LEU A 17 11.05 -24.85 12.63
CA LEU A 17 10.29 -24.15 11.58
C LEU A 17 8.84 -24.65 11.64
N SER A 18 8.15 -24.35 12.76
CA SER A 18 6.69 -24.32 12.75
C SER A 18 6.28 -23.14 11.86
N ALA A 19 6.17 -23.41 10.57
CA ALA A 19 5.45 -22.53 9.66
C ALA A 19 4.02 -22.43 10.19
N CYS A 20 3.71 -21.33 10.87
CA CYS A 20 2.34 -20.95 11.18
C CYS A 20 1.66 -20.58 9.86
N TYR A 21 1.23 -21.58 9.11
CA TYR A 21 0.40 -21.39 7.94
C TYR A 21 -1.02 -21.11 8.43
N ILE A 22 -1.41 -19.83 8.43
CA ILE A 22 -2.78 -19.43 8.70
C ILE A 22 -3.60 -19.77 7.45
N VAL A 23 -4.39 -20.83 7.54
CA VAL A 23 -5.48 -21.11 6.60
C VAL A 23 -6.68 -20.28 7.03
N PRO A 24 -7.22 -19.38 6.20
CA PRO A 24 -8.50 -18.75 6.49
C PRO A 24 -9.60 -19.81 6.41
N ILE A 25 -10.07 -20.26 7.57
CA ILE A 25 -11.33 -20.99 7.72
C ILE A 25 -12.45 -19.97 7.60
N GLN A 26 -13.19 -20.00 6.48
CA GLN A 26 -14.49 -19.34 6.40
C GLN A 26 -15.37 -19.95 7.49
N PRO A 27 -15.97 -19.13 8.39
CA PRO A 27 -16.94 -19.66 9.33
C PRO A 27 -18.10 -20.24 8.52
N ALA A 28 -18.26 -21.57 8.61
CA ALA A 28 -19.47 -22.22 8.14
C ALA A 28 -20.61 -21.63 8.97
N THR A 29 -21.39 -20.76 8.35
CA THR A 29 -22.67 -20.33 8.91
C THR A 29 -23.48 -21.59 9.15
N ALA A 30 -23.83 -21.81 10.43
CA ALA A 30 -24.64 -22.91 10.87
C ALA A 30 -26.03 -22.82 10.20
N GLY A 31 -26.18 -23.50 9.07
CA GLY A 31 -27.46 -23.77 8.43
C GLY A 31 -27.94 -25.14 8.86
N ALA A 32 -28.68 -25.19 9.96
CA ALA A 32 -29.45 -26.36 10.35
C ALA A 32 -30.50 -26.69 9.26
N GLY A 33 -30.71 -27.99 9.02
CA GLY A 33 -31.93 -28.50 8.40
C GLY A 33 -31.76 -29.10 7.00
N SER A 34 -31.89 -30.41 6.93
CA SER A 34 -32.23 -31.15 5.72
C SER A 34 -33.60 -30.69 5.18
N SER A 35 -33.63 -30.05 4.01
CA SER A 35 -34.87 -29.77 3.27
C SER A 35 -34.59 -29.72 1.75
N PRO A 36 -35.55 -30.10 0.88
CA PRO A 36 -35.26 -30.52 -0.49
C PRO A 36 -35.05 -29.32 -1.44
N ARG A 37 -33.93 -29.43 -2.18
CA ARG A 37 -33.58 -28.81 -3.47
C ARG A 37 -34.50 -27.69 -3.98
N GLN A 38 -34.21 -26.47 -3.52
CA GLN A 38 -34.49 -25.23 -4.26
C GLN A 38 -33.24 -24.87 -5.09
N PRO A 39 -33.37 -24.53 -6.38
CA PRO A 39 -32.23 -24.01 -7.15
C PRO A 39 -31.90 -22.60 -6.65
N VAL A 40 -30.91 -22.52 -5.77
CA VAL A 40 -30.32 -21.24 -5.34
C VAL A 40 -29.59 -20.63 -6.55
N PRO A 41 -29.87 -19.39 -6.94
CA PRO A 41 -29.02 -18.69 -7.90
C PRO A 41 -27.62 -18.62 -7.29
N VAL A 42 -26.66 -19.25 -7.95
CA VAL A 42 -25.23 -19.11 -7.64
C VAL A 42 -24.89 -17.65 -7.85
N ALA A 43 -24.80 -16.88 -6.76
CA ALA A 43 -24.24 -15.56 -6.78
C ALA A 43 -22.78 -15.70 -7.24
N MET A 44 -22.52 -15.22 -8.45
CA MET A 44 -21.19 -15.21 -9.03
C MET A 44 -20.35 -14.28 -8.16
N ALA A 45 -19.37 -14.81 -7.44
CA ALA A 45 -18.43 -13.97 -6.70
C ALA A 45 -17.67 -13.13 -7.72
N GLU A 46 -17.87 -11.81 -7.69
CA GLU A 46 -17.20 -10.88 -8.58
C GLU A 46 -15.70 -10.90 -8.25
N VAL A 47 -14.89 -11.46 -9.15
CA VAL A 47 -13.44 -11.46 -9.04
C VAL A 47 -12.95 -10.03 -9.24
N VAL A 48 -12.76 -9.30 -8.14
CA VAL A 48 -12.16 -7.96 -8.18
C VAL A 48 -10.72 -8.11 -8.66
N ALA A 49 -10.45 -7.69 -9.90
CA ALA A 49 -9.10 -7.69 -10.45
C ALA A 49 -8.16 -6.87 -9.55
N PRO A 50 -6.92 -7.34 -9.30
CA PRO A 50 -5.93 -6.59 -8.52
C PRO A 50 -5.69 -5.23 -9.19
N ARG A 51 -5.88 -4.15 -8.44
CA ARG A 51 -5.62 -2.79 -8.93
C ARG A 51 -4.12 -2.49 -8.80
N PRO A 52 -3.50 -1.83 -9.80
CA PRO A 52 -2.10 -1.44 -9.68
C PRO A 52 -1.95 -0.41 -8.55
N VAL A 53 -0.96 -0.67 -7.68
CA VAL A 53 -0.51 0.24 -6.65
C VAL A 53 0.86 0.75 -7.08
N TYR A 54 0.94 2.04 -7.35
CA TYR A 54 2.17 2.73 -7.73
C TYR A 54 2.94 3.15 -6.49
N THR A 55 4.27 3.09 -6.58
CA THR A 55 5.18 3.71 -5.62
C THR A 55 5.31 5.20 -5.92
N ALA A 56 5.05 6.03 -4.91
CA ALA A 56 5.29 7.47 -4.93
C ALA A 56 6.59 7.79 -4.16
N ARG A 57 7.59 8.34 -4.83
CA ARG A 57 8.83 8.80 -4.19
C ARG A 57 8.89 10.31 -4.25
N LEU A 58 9.01 10.96 -3.10
CA LEU A 58 9.06 12.41 -2.98
C LEU A 58 10.49 12.83 -2.59
N TYR A 59 11.10 13.66 -3.42
CA TYR A 59 12.47 14.15 -3.24
C TYR A 59 12.46 15.63 -2.84
N PRO A 60 13.17 16.04 -1.78
CA PRO A 60 13.21 17.43 -1.34
C PRO A 60 13.69 18.40 -2.42
N THR A 61 13.04 19.56 -2.55
CA THR A 61 13.47 20.64 -3.47
C THR A 61 13.71 21.98 -2.78
N ASN A 62 13.51 22.07 -1.46
CA ASN A 62 13.83 23.24 -0.65
C ASN A 62 14.30 22.86 0.75
N GLU A 63 14.82 23.84 1.50
CA GLU A 63 15.34 23.64 2.86
C GLU A 63 14.27 23.07 3.83
N ALA A 64 13.02 23.53 3.72
CA ALA A 64 11.93 23.01 4.55
C ALA A 64 11.67 21.51 4.30
N ALA A 65 11.80 21.05 3.06
CA ALA A 65 11.70 19.63 2.71
C ALA A 65 12.98 18.84 3.07
N ALA A 66 14.16 19.47 2.98
CA ALA A 66 15.43 18.83 3.29
C ALA A 66 15.49 18.34 4.75
N LEU A 67 14.86 19.07 5.67
CA LEU A 67 14.71 18.68 7.09
C LEU A 67 13.88 17.41 7.29
N ILE A 68 12.97 17.09 6.35
CA ILE A 68 12.13 15.89 6.39
C ILE A 68 12.85 14.72 5.71
N GLY A 69 13.57 15.00 4.63
CA GLY A 69 14.27 14.01 3.81
C GLY A 69 13.36 13.34 2.78
N ARG A 70 13.87 12.27 2.15
CA ARG A 70 13.12 11.54 1.11
C ARG A 70 11.94 10.79 1.73
N ILE A 71 10.77 10.90 1.08
CA ILE A 71 9.54 10.23 1.49
C ILE A 71 9.18 9.15 0.48
N ASN A 72 8.71 8.01 0.98
CA ASN A 72 8.11 6.95 0.19
C ASN A 72 6.63 6.83 0.54
N GLY A 73 5.81 6.62 -0.48
CA GLY A 73 4.37 6.47 -0.38
C GLY A 73 3.82 5.58 -1.49
N THR A 74 2.50 5.49 -1.51
CA THR A 74 1.74 4.69 -2.48
C THR A 74 0.62 5.50 -3.08
N ILE A 75 0.38 5.31 -4.37
CA ILE A 75 -0.78 5.82 -5.11
C ILE A 75 -1.51 4.62 -5.70
N SER A 76 -2.80 4.44 -5.42
CA SER A 76 -3.61 3.42 -6.09
C SER A 76 -4.53 4.09 -7.12
N ASN A 77 -4.86 3.36 -8.19
CA ASN A 77 -6.03 3.62 -9.05
C ASN A 77 -6.38 5.12 -9.36
N PRO A 78 -5.44 5.96 -9.81
CA PRO A 78 -5.70 7.38 -10.02
C PRO A 78 -6.75 7.64 -11.12
N GLU A 79 -6.88 6.72 -12.08
CA GLU A 79 -7.67 6.89 -13.31
C GLU A 79 -9.20 6.85 -13.12
N LYS A 80 -9.68 6.35 -11.98
CA LYS A 80 -11.13 6.24 -11.70
C LYS A 80 -11.65 7.27 -10.69
N GLY A 81 -10.82 8.26 -10.33
CA GLY A 81 -11.21 9.33 -9.39
C GLY A 81 -11.41 8.91 -7.92
N HIS A 82 -11.00 7.69 -7.58
CA HIS A 82 -11.03 7.12 -6.22
C HIS A 82 -9.70 6.42 -5.93
N GLY A 83 -8.59 7.04 -6.34
CA GLY A 83 -7.28 6.52 -6.04
C GLY A 83 -6.90 6.87 -4.61
N GLU A 84 -6.25 5.96 -3.89
CA GLU A 84 -5.76 6.26 -2.54
C GLU A 84 -4.33 6.79 -2.61
N PHE A 85 -4.02 7.83 -1.85
CA PHE A 85 -2.68 8.38 -1.70
C PHE A 85 -2.26 8.37 -0.23
N ALA A 86 -1.20 7.63 0.08
CA ALA A 86 -0.72 7.48 1.45
C ALA A 86 0.81 7.55 1.53
N PHE A 87 1.34 8.22 2.54
CA PHE A 87 2.78 8.29 2.81
C PHE A 87 3.05 8.72 4.26
N ASN A 88 4.29 8.53 4.71
CA ASN A 88 4.74 8.99 6.02
C ASN A 88 5.81 10.08 5.86
N ALA A 89 5.64 11.21 6.52
CA ALA A 89 6.63 12.29 6.55
C ALA A 89 7.02 12.59 8.01
N GLY A 90 8.26 12.26 8.37
CA GLY A 90 8.73 12.38 9.75
C GLY A 90 7.90 11.53 10.72
N LYS A 91 7.15 12.19 11.63
CA LYS A 91 6.30 11.55 12.65
C LYS A 91 4.79 11.69 12.36
N GLU A 92 4.43 12.01 11.13
CA GLU A 92 3.05 12.23 10.70
C GLU A 92 2.73 11.31 9.52
N ALA A 93 1.60 10.62 9.62
CA ALA A 93 1.08 9.74 8.57
C ALA A 93 0.02 10.51 7.79
N TYR A 94 0.16 10.53 6.47
CA TYR A 94 -0.72 11.22 5.54
C TYR A 94 -1.54 10.21 4.76
N ALA A 95 -2.83 10.48 4.63
CA ALA A 95 -3.76 9.71 3.82
C ALA A 95 -4.73 10.64 3.08
N GLY A 96 -5.16 10.22 1.90
CA GLY A 96 -6.16 10.92 1.11
C GLY A 96 -6.28 10.29 -0.27
N GLU A 97 -6.58 11.11 -1.27
CA GLU A 97 -7.03 10.63 -2.57
C GLU A 97 -6.17 11.17 -3.72
N ALA A 98 -6.01 10.36 -4.75
CA ALA A 98 -5.42 10.68 -6.04
C ALA A 98 -6.50 10.56 -7.14
N THR A 99 -6.64 11.63 -7.91
CA THR A 99 -7.63 11.73 -8.98
C THR A 99 -6.95 12.11 -10.29
N ARG A 100 -7.34 11.43 -11.35
CA ARG A 100 -6.95 11.73 -12.73
C ARG A 100 -8.17 11.56 -13.61
N ALA A 101 -8.48 12.56 -14.42
CA ALA A 101 -9.60 12.48 -15.35
C ALA A 101 -9.37 11.35 -16.37
N PRO A 102 -10.43 10.62 -16.79
CA PRO A 102 -10.30 9.60 -17.83
C PRO A 102 -9.68 10.18 -19.11
N GLY A 103 -8.66 9.50 -19.66
CA GLY A 103 -7.94 9.96 -20.85
C GLY A 103 -6.98 11.14 -20.63
N SER A 104 -6.87 11.67 -19.41
CA SER A 104 -5.89 12.71 -19.06
C SER A 104 -4.57 12.08 -18.58
N SER A 105 -3.45 12.66 -19.02
CA SER A 105 -2.14 12.37 -18.42
C SER A 105 -1.96 13.07 -17.08
N LYS A 106 -2.63 14.20 -16.85
CA LYS A 106 -2.50 15.03 -15.64
C LYS A 106 -3.56 14.70 -14.60
N GLY A 107 -3.14 14.65 -13.33
CA GLY A 107 -3.98 14.43 -12.16
C GLY A 107 -3.46 15.18 -10.94
N ASN A 108 -4.24 15.11 -9.87
CA ASN A 108 -3.96 15.73 -8.59
C ASN A 108 -4.09 14.69 -7.47
N ALA A 109 -3.26 14.82 -6.43
CA ALA A 109 -3.34 13.99 -5.23
C ALA A 109 -3.26 14.86 -3.98
N ASN A 110 -4.20 14.67 -3.06
CA ASN A 110 -4.31 15.44 -1.83
C ASN A 110 -4.31 14.48 -0.65
N ALA A 111 -3.52 14.78 0.38
CA ALA A 111 -3.51 14.00 1.62
C ALA A 111 -3.53 14.92 2.85
N VAL A 112 -4.13 14.43 3.92
CA VAL A 112 -4.16 15.07 5.23
C VAL A 112 -3.42 14.17 6.21
N GLY A 113 -2.59 14.80 7.04
CA GLY A 113 -1.83 14.15 8.07
C GLY A 113 -2.63 14.00 9.35
N ASN A 114 -2.32 12.97 10.14
CA ASN A 114 -2.97 12.71 11.43
C ASN A 114 -2.73 13.80 12.51
N LYS A 115 -1.92 14.83 12.23
CA LYS A 115 -1.71 16.01 13.09
C LYS A 115 -2.22 17.30 12.46
N GLY A 116 -3.00 17.21 11.38
CA GLY A 116 -3.61 18.36 10.71
C GLY A 116 -2.76 18.99 9.62
N GLY A 117 -1.58 18.44 9.30
CA GLY A 117 -0.84 18.83 8.10
C GLY A 117 -1.61 18.47 6.83
N TYR A 118 -1.33 19.15 5.71
CA TYR A 118 -1.85 18.74 4.41
C TYR A 118 -0.74 18.74 3.37
N ALA A 119 -0.87 17.89 2.36
CA ALA A 119 -0.05 17.87 1.16
C ALA A 119 -0.96 17.94 -0.07
N LYS A 120 -0.56 18.77 -1.03
CA LYS A 120 -1.18 18.87 -2.35
C LYS A 120 -0.13 18.53 -3.40
N CYS A 121 -0.46 17.62 -4.30
CA CYS A 121 0.43 17.17 -5.35
C CYS A 121 -0.25 17.30 -6.70
N ASP A 122 0.48 17.83 -7.67
CA ASP A 122 0.11 17.84 -9.08
C ASP A 122 1.06 16.91 -9.82
N TYR A 123 0.52 15.98 -10.61
CA TYR A 123 1.33 15.01 -11.34
C TYR A 123 0.85 14.81 -12.76
N SER A 124 1.76 14.32 -13.59
CA SER A 124 1.50 13.87 -14.95
C SER A 124 2.13 12.50 -15.15
N MET A 125 1.32 11.56 -15.62
CA MET A 125 1.79 10.25 -16.04
C MET A 125 2.33 10.34 -17.48
N SER A 126 3.56 9.90 -17.70
CA SER A 126 4.17 9.79 -19.02
C SER A 126 3.85 8.45 -19.69
N SER A 127 3.59 7.40 -18.89
CA SER A 127 3.11 6.10 -19.33
C SER A 127 2.05 5.55 -18.35
N ALA A 128 1.59 4.31 -18.55
CA ALA A 128 0.70 3.64 -17.59
C ALA A 128 1.38 3.34 -16.25
N GLU A 129 2.72 3.33 -16.20
CA GLU A 129 3.53 2.88 -15.07
C GLU A 129 4.41 3.98 -14.50
N LEU A 130 4.68 5.05 -15.27
CA LEU A 130 5.61 6.11 -14.92
C LEU A 130 4.94 7.47 -14.94
N GLY A 131 5.29 8.30 -13.95
CA GLY A 131 4.84 9.68 -13.87
C GLY A 131 5.78 10.55 -13.04
N ALA A 132 5.59 11.86 -13.16
CA ALA A 132 6.32 12.84 -12.38
C ALA A 132 5.42 14.02 -12.02
N GLY A 133 5.76 14.73 -10.96
CA GLY A 133 4.95 15.82 -10.44
C GLY A 133 5.67 16.61 -9.36
N THR A 134 4.92 17.46 -8.67
CA THR A 134 5.41 18.23 -7.53
C THR A 134 4.40 18.16 -6.39
N CYS A 135 4.89 18.23 -5.15
CA CYS A 135 4.08 18.25 -3.95
C CYS A 135 4.44 19.45 -3.09
N THR A 136 3.42 20.14 -2.56
CA THR A 136 3.58 21.23 -1.58
C THR A 136 2.84 20.88 -0.29
N PHE A 137 3.53 21.01 0.83
CA PHE A 137 3.02 20.73 2.16
C PHE A 137 2.57 22.03 2.85
N SER A 138 1.71 21.90 3.86
CA SER A 138 1.19 23.03 4.64
C SER A 138 2.26 23.87 5.35
N ASN A 139 3.41 23.27 5.66
CA ASN A 139 4.56 23.94 6.25
C ASN A 139 5.51 24.60 5.21
N GLY A 140 5.14 24.60 3.92
CA GLY A 140 5.95 25.15 2.85
C GLY A 140 7.05 24.22 2.32
N ALA A 141 7.14 22.97 2.80
CA ALA A 141 8.04 21.98 2.20
C ALA A 141 7.58 21.63 0.78
N ARG A 142 8.54 21.57 -0.15
CA ARG A 142 8.31 21.27 -1.56
C ARG A 142 9.11 20.03 -1.96
N PHE A 143 8.46 19.16 -2.73
CA PHE A 143 9.05 17.90 -3.19
C PHE A 143 8.78 17.69 -4.67
N ASP A 144 9.75 17.08 -5.36
CA ASP A 144 9.53 16.45 -6.66
C ASP A 144 8.97 15.05 -6.43
N LEU A 145 7.85 14.75 -7.09
CA LEU A 145 7.14 13.49 -7.00
C LEU A 145 7.49 12.62 -8.20
N HIS A 146 8.00 11.42 -7.96
CA HIS A 146 8.20 10.39 -8.98
C HIS A 146 7.23 9.23 -8.71
N ILE A 147 6.50 8.84 -9.74
CA ILE A 147 5.53 7.74 -9.71
C ILE A 147 6.10 6.61 -10.56
N SER A 148 6.21 5.42 -9.98
CA SER A 148 6.58 4.21 -10.71
C SER A 148 5.75 3.04 -10.20
N LEU A 149 5.42 2.08 -11.06
CA LEU A 149 4.96 0.77 -10.62
C LEU A 149 6.10 0.01 -9.91
#